data_AF-A0A1F8UL98-F1
#
_entry.id   AF-A0A1F8UL98-F1
#
_cell.length_a   1.000
_cell.length_b   1.000
_cell.length_c   1.000
_cell.angle_alpha   90.00
_cell.angle_beta   90.00
_cell.angle_gamma   90.00
#
_symmetry.space_group_name_H-M   'P 1'
#
loop_
_entity.id
_entity.type
_entity.pdbx_description
1 polymer ?
#
loop_
_entity_poly.entity_id
_entity_poly.type
_entity_poly.pdbx_seq_one_letter_code
_entity_poly.pdbx_strand_id
1 'polypeptide(L)'
;MKKYLFTTQEDMEDKGLKELKNLDSSVKFFEWVDSGIGVIDSDETIILRIKESYPIFVRHIHPVDDILCMSNNEGDIEILKEYVEKNMEKLNFGDTFSVQTRLLKGGKWNYTKYVVNSSMSKFLEDKKFVQDTKKPKQILSITMKKDKAYVGISKAKDNISNWTGGEHRFKVEDDQISRSEFKLLEAIDCFNINTEKIKIALDINFGQGGWTKVLLSYGMLVDSIDSAELDKELVKNNRLKHYSMSIGQFVKKDYNVSYDLIVNDMKMDSVKSSEHMKSVGKYLSDNGIVIMTLKLPKGNFSKTLNDAIKSIKEVYTISRIKQLFNNRSEVTLMLRKIKGNKESDNIEMKTVKSKPLVRKVEERGNTGNESESRFSEQKRTAKRESRRVSGTGKKLATRPVSKEVRKSSNTGFKGKTEDRKSVNDIENKKEGFKGKKEYKKPFGDKKDGGKSFGPKRKETGRPSSKGTKKPEYKGKRV
;
A
#
# COMPACT_ATOMS: atom_id res chain seq x y z
N MET A 1 -5.52 -21.01 -14.19
CA MET A 1 -4.48 -20.20 -13.52
C MET A 1 -4.04 -19.04 -14.40
N LYS A 2 -4.08 -17.83 -13.84
CA LYS A 2 -3.55 -16.58 -14.41
C LYS A 2 -2.38 -16.10 -13.56
N LYS A 3 -1.53 -15.25 -14.12
CA LYS A 3 -0.49 -14.57 -13.36
C LYS A 3 -1.03 -13.29 -12.74
N TYR A 4 -0.58 -12.99 -11.53
CA TYR A 4 -0.83 -11.74 -10.84
C TYR A 4 0.46 -11.19 -10.27
N LEU A 5 0.70 -9.90 -10.47
CA LEU A 5 1.75 -9.17 -9.81
C LEU A 5 1.18 -8.53 -8.56
N PHE A 6 1.81 -8.75 -7.41
CA PHE A 6 1.40 -8.20 -6.13
C PHE A 6 2.54 -7.42 -5.48
N THR A 7 2.18 -6.48 -4.60
CA THR A 7 3.17 -5.66 -3.88
C THR A 7 3.02 -5.77 -2.37
N THR A 8 4.13 -5.72 -1.65
CA THR A 8 4.21 -5.65 -0.19
C THR A 8 5.20 -4.55 0.23
N GLN A 9 5.40 -4.36 1.53
CA GLN A 9 6.63 -3.75 2.01
C GLN A 9 7.81 -4.73 1.80
N GLU A 10 9.01 -4.19 1.55
CA GLU A 10 10.25 -4.97 1.32
C GLU A 10 10.51 -5.99 2.46
N ASP A 11 10.27 -5.63 3.73
CA ASP A 11 10.47 -6.52 4.88
C ASP A 11 9.25 -7.41 5.25
N MET A 12 8.20 -7.40 4.40
CA MET A 12 6.98 -8.19 4.60
C MET A 12 6.63 -9.12 3.42
N GLU A 13 7.54 -9.31 2.47
CA GLU A 13 7.42 -10.20 1.31
C GLU A 13 6.88 -11.59 1.69
N ASP A 14 7.55 -12.29 2.61
CA ASP A 14 7.14 -13.63 3.07
C ASP A 14 5.75 -13.65 3.70
N LYS A 15 5.38 -12.59 4.44
CA LYS A 15 4.08 -12.51 5.09
C LYS A 15 2.97 -12.25 4.08
N GLY A 16 3.18 -11.35 3.12
CA GLY A 16 2.22 -11.10 2.04
C GLY A 16 2.03 -12.31 1.14
N LEU A 17 3.11 -13.00 0.77
CA LEU A 17 3.01 -14.25 0.01
C LEU A 17 2.26 -15.34 0.79
N LYS A 18 2.53 -15.45 2.11
CA LYS A 18 1.82 -16.39 2.97
C LYS A 18 0.33 -16.03 3.11
N GLU A 19 -0.02 -14.76 3.20
CA GLU A 19 -1.42 -14.31 3.17
C GLU A 19 -2.11 -14.79 1.90
N LEU A 20 -1.53 -14.54 0.72
CA LEU A 20 -2.11 -14.98 -0.56
C LEU A 20 -2.31 -16.49 -0.60
N LYS A 21 -1.30 -17.27 -0.20
CA LYS A 21 -1.40 -18.74 -0.12
C LYS A 21 -2.46 -19.25 0.85
N ASN A 22 -2.71 -18.52 1.94
CA ASN A 22 -3.76 -18.88 2.90
C ASN A 22 -5.16 -18.49 2.39
N LEU A 23 -5.26 -17.46 1.55
CA LEU A 23 -6.52 -17.02 0.96
C LEU A 23 -7.02 -17.96 -0.12
N ASP A 24 -6.12 -18.52 -0.93
CA ASP A 24 -6.46 -19.43 -2.01
C ASP A 24 -5.35 -20.48 -2.22
N SER A 25 -5.73 -21.76 -2.15
CA SER A 25 -4.79 -22.88 -2.31
C SER A 25 -4.22 -23.03 -3.71
N SER A 26 -4.81 -22.37 -4.71
CA SER A 26 -4.29 -22.34 -6.10
C SER A 26 -3.02 -21.49 -6.22
N VAL A 27 -2.72 -20.63 -5.24
CA VAL A 27 -1.60 -19.70 -5.30
C VAL A 27 -0.26 -20.44 -5.35
N LYS A 28 0.44 -20.29 -6.46
CA LYS A 28 1.80 -20.76 -6.69
C LYS A 28 2.71 -19.55 -6.87
N PHE A 29 3.81 -19.53 -6.14
CA PHE A 29 4.80 -18.46 -6.29
C PHE A 29 5.56 -18.65 -7.61
N PHE A 30 5.69 -17.58 -8.40
CA PHE A 30 6.40 -17.60 -9.67
C PHE A 30 7.81 -17.00 -9.53
N GLU A 31 7.91 -15.69 -9.24
CA GLU A 31 9.20 -15.03 -9.02
C GLU A 31 9.05 -13.76 -8.18
N TRP A 32 10.15 -13.29 -7.57
CA TRP A 32 10.29 -11.92 -7.07
C TRP A 32 10.90 -11.08 -8.19
N VAL A 33 10.24 -10.00 -8.60
CA VAL A 33 10.69 -9.17 -9.73
C VAL A 33 11.53 -7.98 -9.26
N ASP A 34 11.29 -7.49 -8.05
CA ASP A 34 12.06 -6.52 -7.28
C ASP A 34 11.71 -6.70 -5.79
N SER A 35 12.37 -5.98 -4.89
CA SER A 35 12.02 -6.03 -3.48
C SER A 35 10.61 -5.49 -3.23
N GLY A 36 9.80 -6.28 -2.52
CA GLY A 36 8.40 -6.03 -2.24
C GLY A 36 7.49 -6.26 -3.44
N ILE A 37 7.94 -6.89 -4.52
CA ILE A 37 7.15 -7.11 -5.73
C ILE A 37 7.31 -8.54 -6.22
N GLY A 38 6.23 -9.31 -6.13
CA GLY A 38 6.22 -10.71 -6.54
C GLY A 38 5.19 -10.98 -7.63
N VAL A 39 5.38 -12.10 -8.31
CA VAL A 39 4.40 -12.67 -9.25
C VAL A 39 3.96 -14.03 -8.71
N ILE A 40 2.66 -14.28 -8.78
CA ILE A 40 2.05 -15.57 -8.47
C ILE A 40 1.22 -16.07 -9.65
N ASP A 41 1.11 -17.39 -9.80
CA ASP A 41 0.03 -18.03 -10.57
C ASP A 41 -1.11 -18.36 -9.61
N SER A 42 -2.36 -18.07 -9.98
CA SER A 42 -3.55 -18.40 -9.18
C SER A 42 -4.81 -18.41 -10.04
N ASP A 43 -5.89 -19.02 -9.55
CA ASP A 43 -7.20 -18.88 -10.18
C ASP A 43 -7.80 -17.51 -9.91
N GLU A 44 -8.74 -17.07 -10.75
CA GLU A 44 -9.36 -15.73 -10.64
C GLU A 44 -10.10 -15.49 -9.33
N THR A 45 -10.45 -16.57 -8.63
CA THR A 45 -11.08 -16.54 -7.30
C THR A 45 -10.25 -15.76 -6.29
N ILE A 46 -8.92 -15.67 -6.45
CA ILE A 46 -8.05 -14.91 -5.55
C ILE A 46 -8.47 -13.45 -5.39
N ILE A 47 -8.96 -12.81 -6.46
CA ILE A 47 -9.39 -11.41 -6.42
C ILE A 47 -10.62 -11.23 -5.53
N LEU A 48 -11.57 -12.16 -5.59
CA LEU A 48 -12.73 -12.16 -4.70
C LEU A 48 -12.30 -12.41 -3.25
N ARG A 49 -11.42 -13.40 -3.00
CA ARG A 49 -10.91 -13.71 -1.66
C ARG A 49 -10.16 -12.55 -1.01
N ILE A 50 -9.36 -11.83 -1.81
CA ILE A 50 -8.65 -10.62 -1.39
C ILE A 50 -9.64 -9.53 -0.97
N LYS A 51 -10.71 -9.31 -1.73
CA LYS A 51 -11.74 -8.29 -1.40
C LYS A 51 -12.49 -8.64 -0.12
N GLU A 52 -12.84 -9.91 0.05
CA GLU A 52 -13.55 -10.41 1.23
C GLU A 52 -12.69 -10.33 2.50
N SER A 53 -11.41 -10.69 2.38
CA SER A 53 -10.52 -10.86 3.55
C SER A 53 -9.66 -9.63 3.86
N TYR A 54 -9.45 -8.75 2.87
CA TYR A 54 -8.65 -7.53 2.95
C TYR A 54 -7.27 -7.76 3.62
N PRO A 55 -6.33 -8.44 2.92
CA PRO A 55 -5.04 -8.87 3.49
C PRO A 55 -4.24 -7.71 4.07
N ILE A 56 -3.45 -7.97 5.12
CA ILE A 56 -2.73 -6.94 5.87
C ILE A 56 -1.52 -6.41 5.08
N PHE A 57 -0.74 -7.31 4.46
CA PHE A 57 0.57 -6.98 3.89
C PHE A 57 0.56 -6.76 2.38
N VAL A 58 -0.41 -7.35 1.68
CA VAL A 58 -0.56 -7.17 0.24
C VAL A 58 -1.18 -5.80 -0.04
N ARG A 59 -0.42 -4.86 -0.58
CA ARG A 59 -0.86 -3.46 -0.82
C ARG A 59 -1.60 -3.28 -2.14
N HIS A 60 -1.23 -4.05 -3.15
CA HIS A 60 -1.76 -3.96 -4.49
C HIS A 60 -1.63 -5.30 -5.19
N ILE A 61 -2.50 -5.54 -6.16
CA ILE A 61 -2.44 -6.68 -7.06
C ILE A 61 -2.96 -6.26 -8.44
N HIS A 62 -2.38 -6.75 -9.52
CA HIS A 62 -2.94 -6.60 -10.86
C HIS A 62 -2.65 -7.86 -11.69
N PRO A 63 -3.47 -8.19 -12.70
CA PRO A 63 -3.18 -9.31 -13.57
C PRO A 63 -1.90 -9.06 -14.38
N VAL A 64 -1.20 -10.13 -14.71
CA VAL A 64 -0.16 -10.15 -15.73
C VAL A 64 -0.72 -10.96 -16.89
N ASP A 65 -1.33 -10.26 -17.83
CA ASP A 65 -1.88 -10.84 -19.05
C ASP A 65 -0.77 -11.27 -20.00
N ASP A 66 0.34 -10.52 -20.03
CA ASP A 66 1.52 -10.83 -20.85
C ASP A 66 2.82 -10.34 -20.19
N ILE A 67 3.95 -10.93 -20.60
CA ILE A 67 5.30 -10.53 -20.24
C ILE A 67 6.05 -10.20 -21.54
N LEU A 68 6.18 -8.91 -21.83
CA LEU A 68 6.73 -8.40 -23.09
C LEU A 68 8.25 -8.25 -22.97
N CYS A 69 9.00 -8.63 -24.01
CA CYS A 69 10.45 -8.37 -24.09
C CYS A 69 10.71 -6.88 -24.34
N MET A 70 11.49 -6.24 -23.47
CA MET A 70 11.82 -4.81 -23.55
C MET A 70 13.29 -4.60 -23.88
N SER A 71 13.57 -3.50 -24.55
CA SER A 71 14.89 -3.10 -25.04
C SER A 71 15.42 -1.83 -24.37
N ASN A 72 14.62 -1.20 -23.51
CA ASN A 72 14.90 0.08 -22.85
C ASN A 72 15.27 1.17 -23.85
N ASN A 73 14.51 1.28 -24.94
CA ASN A 73 14.55 2.38 -25.91
C ASN A 73 13.13 2.76 -26.36
N GLU A 74 13.02 3.74 -27.23
CA GLU A 74 11.71 4.28 -27.66
C GLU A 74 10.79 3.23 -28.28
N GLY A 75 11.34 2.19 -28.95
CA GLY A 75 10.56 1.11 -29.56
C GLY A 75 9.76 0.26 -28.56
N ASP A 76 10.08 0.34 -27.25
CA ASP A 76 9.25 -0.29 -26.21
C ASP A 76 7.83 0.30 -26.18
N ILE A 77 7.65 1.55 -26.59
CA ILE A 77 6.34 2.20 -26.64
C ILE A 77 5.45 1.56 -27.72
N GLU A 78 6.01 1.23 -28.88
CA GLU A 78 5.32 0.54 -29.96
C GLU A 78 4.89 -0.86 -29.54
N ILE A 79 5.77 -1.60 -28.83
CA ILE A 79 5.43 -2.91 -28.27
C ILE A 79 4.25 -2.81 -27.29
N LEU A 80 4.22 -1.78 -26.44
CA LEU A 80 3.11 -1.54 -25.51
C LEU A 80 1.81 -1.18 -26.24
N LYS A 81 1.87 -0.35 -27.29
CA LYS A 81 0.72 -0.02 -28.14
C LYS A 81 0.14 -1.28 -28.82
N GLU A 82 0.99 -2.13 -29.37
CA GLU A 82 0.57 -3.41 -29.97
C GLU A 82 -0.12 -4.32 -28.96
N TYR A 83 0.42 -4.41 -27.73
CA TYR A 83 -0.21 -5.17 -26.66
C TYR A 83 -1.61 -4.64 -26.35
N VAL A 84 -1.77 -3.32 -26.21
CA VAL A 84 -3.08 -2.71 -25.93
C VAL A 84 -4.06 -2.89 -27.10
N GLU A 85 -3.60 -2.77 -28.35
CA GLU A 85 -4.42 -3.03 -29.53
C GLU A 85 -4.98 -4.46 -29.52
N LYS A 86 -4.13 -5.44 -29.20
CA LYS A 86 -4.49 -6.87 -29.14
C LYS A 86 -5.39 -7.25 -27.97
N ASN A 87 -5.49 -6.41 -26.94
CA ASN A 87 -6.25 -6.66 -25.70
C ASN A 87 -7.35 -5.62 -25.47
N MET A 88 -7.75 -4.90 -26.52
CA MET A 88 -8.70 -3.79 -26.42
C MET A 88 -10.07 -4.23 -25.92
N GLU A 89 -10.45 -5.48 -26.19
CA GLU A 89 -11.70 -6.12 -25.76
C GLU A 89 -11.82 -6.24 -24.23
N LYS A 90 -10.71 -6.13 -23.49
CA LYS A 90 -10.71 -6.08 -22.01
C LYS A 90 -11.07 -4.71 -21.46
N LEU A 91 -11.00 -3.66 -22.29
CA LEU A 91 -11.37 -2.30 -21.92
C LEU A 91 -12.83 -2.04 -22.23
N ASN A 92 -13.54 -1.44 -21.28
CA ASN A 92 -14.91 -1.00 -21.47
C ASN A 92 -14.94 0.47 -21.88
N PHE A 93 -15.49 0.77 -23.05
CA PHE A 93 -15.58 2.13 -23.58
C PHE A 93 -16.30 3.12 -22.64
N GLY A 94 -17.34 2.66 -21.94
CA GLY A 94 -18.12 3.50 -21.02
C GLY A 94 -17.45 3.77 -19.66
N ASP A 95 -16.29 3.17 -19.41
CA ASP A 95 -15.58 3.28 -18.14
C ASP A 95 -14.31 4.13 -18.28
N THR A 96 -14.06 5.00 -17.28
CA THR A 96 -12.85 5.83 -17.27
C THR A 96 -11.61 4.99 -17.01
N PHE A 97 -10.50 5.29 -17.69
CA PHE A 97 -9.24 4.55 -17.56
C PHE A 97 -8.12 5.36 -16.90
N SER A 98 -7.11 4.66 -16.39
CA SER A 98 -5.81 5.23 -16.02
C SER A 98 -4.67 4.31 -16.45
N VAL A 99 -3.54 4.90 -16.85
CA VAL A 99 -2.30 4.15 -17.15
C VAL A 99 -1.39 4.24 -15.93
N GLN A 100 -0.95 3.09 -15.43
CA GLN A 100 -0.16 2.98 -14.22
C GLN A 100 1.16 2.26 -14.50
N THR A 101 2.18 3.06 -14.79
CA THR A 101 3.54 2.56 -15.05
C THR A 101 4.42 2.59 -13.82
N ARG A 102 5.09 1.47 -13.55
CA ARG A 102 6.17 1.35 -12.56
C ARG A 102 7.47 0.94 -13.24
N LEU A 103 8.46 1.83 -13.24
CA LEU A 103 9.83 1.52 -13.64
C LEU A 103 10.59 1.01 -12.41
N LEU A 104 11.01 -0.25 -12.44
CA LEU A 104 11.69 -0.90 -11.30
C LEU A 104 13.10 -0.36 -11.07
N LYS A 105 13.61 -0.52 -9.84
CA LYS A 105 14.94 -0.01 -9.45
C LYS A 105 16.05 -0.80 -10.15
N GLY A 106 17.26 -0.22 -10.23
CA GLY A 106 18.45 -0.92 -10.77
C GLY A 106 18.84 -0.60 -12.21
N GLY A 107 18.31 0.48 -12.81
CA GLY A 107 18.64 0.88 -14.17
C GLY A 107 18.70 2.38 -14.44
N LYS A 108 19.63 2.78 -15.32
CA LYS A 108 19.53 4.03 -16.07
C LYS A 108 18.49 3.81 -17.17
N TRP A 109 17.27 4.26 -16.92
CA TRP A 109 16.18 4.22 -17.89
C TRP A 109 16.41 5.26 -18.98
N ASN A 110 16.14 4.89 -20.23
CA ASN A 110 16.27 5.81 -21.37
C ASN A 110 15.00 6.62 -21.62
N TYR A 111 13.92 6.31 -20.93
CA TYR A 111 12.67 7.06 -20.90
C TYR A 111 12.13 7.15 -19.47
N THR A 112 11.16 8.02 -19.26
CA THR A 112 10.53 8.20 -17.95
C THR A 112 9.16 7.53 -17.90
N LYS A 113 8.67 7.26 -16.69
CA LYS A 113 7.27 6.83 -16.49
C LYS A 113 6.25 7.77 -17.14
N TYR A 114 6.58 9.07 -17.23
CA TYR A 114 5.72 10.07 -17.85
C TYR A 114 5.59 9.83 -19.36
N VAL A 115 6.69 9.51 -20.04
CA VAL A 115 6.68 9.20 -21.48
C VAL A 115 5.82 7.97 -21.76
N VAL A 116 5.95 6.91 -20.95
CA VAL A 116 5.13 5.70 -21.08
C VAL A 116 3.65 6.03 -20.84
N ASN A 117 3.33 6.67 -19.71
CA ASN A 117 1.94 7.01 -19.37
C ASN A 117 1.29 7.92 -20.41
N SER A 118 1.97 9.00 -20.84
CA SER A 118 1.42 9.95 -21.81
C SER A 118 1.22 9.32 -23.19
N SER A 119 2.17 8.51 -23.67
CA SER A 119 2.05 7.79 -24.95
C SER A 119 0.86 6.83 -24.95
N MET A 120 0.72 6.02 -23.89
CA MET A 120 -0.38 5.05 -23.79
C MET A 120 -1.75 5.72 -23.55
N SER A 121 -1.77 6.83 -22.80
CA SER A 121 -3.00 7.59 -22.58
C SER A 121 -3.47 8.22 -23.89
N LYS A 122 -2.56 8.87 -24.62
CA LYS A 122 -2.85 9.47 -25.92
C LYS A 122 -3.38 8.43 -26.91
N PHE A 123 -2.76 7.26 -26.97
CA PHE A 123 -3.19 6.16 -27.82
C PHE A 123 -4.63 5.70 -27.54
N LEU A 124 -5.01 5.58 -26.27
CA LEU A 124 -6.37 5.22 -25.87
C LEU A 124 -7.37 6.37 -26.08
N GLU A 125 -6.98 7.61 -25.84
CA GLU A 125 -7.80 8.80 -26.09
C GLU A 125 -8.10 9.01 -27.58
N ASP A 126 -7.15 8.72 -28.47
CA ASP A 126 -7.36 8.76 -29.93
C ASP A 126 -8.43 7.74 -30.37
N LYS A 127 -8.58 6.66 -29.60
CA LYS A 127 -9.64 5.65 -29.73
C LYS A 127 -10.89 5.98 -28.90
N LYS A 128 -11.01 7.23 -28.42
CA LYS A 128 -12.16 7.79 -27.71
C LYS A 128 -12.41 7.27 -26.29
N PHE A 129 -11.44 6.58 -25.68
CA PHE A 129 -11.51 6.30 -24.24
C PHE A 129 -11.30 7.58 -23.41
N VAL A 130 -11.94 7.65 -22.24
CA VAL A 130 -11.86 8.82 -21.35
C VAL A 130 -10.93 8.53 -20.16
N GLN A 131 -9.89 9.35 -20.00
CA GLN A 131 -8.96 9.21 -18.87
C GLN A 131 -9.52 9.83 -17.59
N ASP A 132 -9.37 9.13 -16.46
CA ASP A 132 -9.47 9.68 -15.11
C ASP A 132 -8.36 9.10 -14.24
N THR A 133 -7.35 9.91 -13.94
CA THR A 133 -6.20 9.46 -13.13
C THR A 133 -6.52 9.39 -11.63
N LYS A 134 -7.60 10.02 -11.17
CA LYS A 134 -7.97 10.10 -9.74
C LYS A 134 -8.95 9.00 -9.35
N LYS A 135 -9.99 8.79 -10.17
CA LYS A 135 -11.04 7.80 -9.93
C LYS A 135 -11.27 6.92 -11.18
N PRO A 136 -10.23 6.22 -11.67
CA PRO A 136 -10.40 5.31 -12.79
C PRO A 136 -11.34 4.18 -12.41
N LYS A 137 -12.13 3.71 -13.37
CA LYS A 137 -12.88 2.45 -13.26
C LYS A 137 -12.08 1.26 -13.77
N GLN A 138 -11.15 1.48 -14.69
CA GLN A 138 -10.25 0.47 -15.25
C GLN A 138 -8.80 0.98 -15.33
N ILE A 139 -7.84 0.07 -15.27
CA ILE A 139 -6.41 0.40 -15.18
C ILE A 139 -5.63 -0.47 -16.16
N LEU A 140 -4.80 0.19 -16.99
CA LEU A 140 -3.69 -0.44 -17.70
C LEU A 140 -2.46 -0.40 -16.78
N SER A 141 -2.09 -1.57 -16.25
CA SER A 141 -0.96 -1.72 -15.33
C SER A 141 0.28 -2.15 -16.12
N ILE A 142 1.39 -1.43 -15.96
CA ILE A 142 2.65 -1.69 -16.66
C ILE A 142 3.79 -1.67 -15.63
N THR A 143 4.31 -2.84 -15.26
CA THR A 143 5.50 -2.91 -14.39
C THR A 143 6.71 -3.33 -15.21
N MET A 144 7.72 -2.47 -15.31
CA MET A 144 8.85 -2.66 -16.22
C MET A 144 10.16 -2.90 -15.48
N LYS A 145 10.85 -3.96 -15.89
CA LYS A 145 12.29 -4.19 -15.73
C LYS A 145 12.98 -3.89 -17.08
N LYS A 146 14.30 -3.69 -17.10
CA LYS A 146 15.04 -3.28 -18.32
C LYS A 146 14.75 -4.17 -19.55
N ASP A 147 14.58 -5.46 -19.32
CA ASP A 147 14.48 -6.51 -20.32
C ASP A 147 13.05 -7.06 -20.48
N LYS A 148 12.13 -6.70 -19.58
CA LYS A 148 10.76 -7.21 -19.60
C LYS A 148 9.73 -6.27 -18.99
N ALA A 149 8.51 -6.27 -19.52
CA ALA A 149 7.36 -5.58 -18.95
C ALA A 149 6.24 -6.57 -18.61
N TYR A 150 5.74 -6.50 -17.38
CA TYR A 150 4.57 -7.22 -16.90
C TYR A 150 3.37 -6.32 -17.10
N VAL A 151 2.48 -6.71 -18.01
CA VAL A 151 1.35 -5.87 -18.43
C VAL A 151 0.02 -6.56 -18.15
N GLY A 152 -0.98 -5.77 -17.77
CA GLY A 152 -2.33 -6.29 -17.57
C GLY A 152 -3.38 -5.21 -17.49
N ILE A 153 -4.61 -5.58 -17.83
CA ILE A 153 -5.78 -4.71 -17.78
C ILE A 153 -6.76 -5.26 -16.74
N SER A 154 -7.22 -4.40 -15.83
CA SER A 154 -8.17 -4.78 -14.79
C SER A 154 -9.11 -3.65 -14.40
N LYS A 155 -10.21 -3.99 -13.72
CA LYS A 155 -11.04 -2.98 -13.07
C LYS A 155 -10.29 -2.43 -11.86
N ALA A 156 -10.35 -1.12 -11.63
CA ALA A 156 -9.64 -0.49 -10.52
C ALA A 156 -10.02 -1.08 -9.15
N LYS A 157 -11.29 -1.47 -8.99
CA LYS A 157 -11.80 -2.13 -7.78
C LYS A 157 -11.20 -3.52 -7.52
N ASP A 158 -10.56 -4.14 -8.50
CA ASP A 158 -9.95 -5.47 -8.40
C ASP A 158 -8.51 -5.41 -7.89
N ASN A 159 -7.90 -4.21 -7.84
CA ASN A 159 -6.46 -4.05 -7.63
C ASN A 159 -6.04 -3.83 -6.16
N ILE A 160 -6.97 -3.97 -5.21
CA ILE A 160 -6.84 -3.55 -3.78
C ILE A 160 -6.72 -2.02 -3.62
N SER A 161 -5.80 -1.39 -4.34
CA SER A 161 -5.59 0.06 -4.40
C SER A 161 -5.61 0.52 -5.86
N ASN A 162 -6.23 1.67 -6.10
CA ASN A 162 -6.17 2.38 -7.38
C ASN A 162 -4.91 3.23 -7.53
N TRP A 163 -4.01 3.26 -6.53
CA TRP A 163 -2.69 3.87 -6.67
C TRP A 163 -1.71 2.86 -7.28
N THR A 164 -0.82 3.34 -8.14
CA THR A 164 0.19 2.49 -8.79
C THR A 164 1.03 1.75 -7.75
N GLY A 165 0.95 0.41 -7.74
CA GLY A 165 1.64 -0.43 -6.76
C GLY A 165 1.19 -0.23 -5.32
N GLY A 166 0.03 0.40 -5.08
CA GLY A 166 -0.46 0.74 -3.75
C GLY A 166 0.41 1.77 -3.03
N GLU A 167 1.18 2.59 -3.77
CA GLU A 167 2.05 3.61 -3.20
C GLU A 167 1.30 4.96 -3.08
N HIS A 168 0.68 5.22 -1.92
CA HIS A 168 -0.02 6.48 -1.63
C HIS A 168 0.99 7.62 -1.38
N ARG A 169 1.51 8.19 -2.47
CA ARG A 169 2.49 9.28 -2.46
C ARG A 169 1.77 10.62 -2.47
N PHE A 170 1.57 11.17 -1.28
CA PHE A 170 1.08 12.54 -1.12
C PHE A 170 2.17 13.56 -1.47
N LYS A 171 1.74 14.72 -1.95
CA LYS A 171 2.60 15.87 -2.16
C LYS A 171 2.98 16.46 -0.79
N VAL A 172 4.25 16.83 -0.64
CA VAL A 172 4.72 17.62 0.50
C VAL A 172 4.26 19.05 0.28
N GLU A 173 3.50 19.58 1.23
CA GLU A 173 3.04 20.97 1.22
C GLU A 173 3.92 21.82 2.14
N ASP A 174 4.02 23.13 1.87
CA ASP A 174 4.93 24.04 2.58
C ASP A 174 4.59 24.18 4.08
N ASP A 175 3.33 23.93 4.45
CA ASP A 175 2.85 24.00 5.82
C ASP A 175 2.91 22.65 6.54
N GLN A 176 3.45 21.58 5.92
CA GLN A 176 3.52 20.24 6.50
C GLN A 176 4.30 20.26 7.83
N ILE A 177 3.62 19.88 8.91
CA ILE A 177 4.20 19.80 10.26
C ILE A 177 5.00 18.52 10.41
N SER A 178 4.48 17.39 9.91
CA SER A 178 5.19 16.12 10.01
C SER A 178 4.85 15.11 8.92
N ARG A 179 5.75 14.13 8.74
CA ARG A 179 5.50 12.97 7.86
C ARG A 179 4.41 12.04 8.38
N SER A 180 4.01 12.13 9.65
CA SER A 180 2.95 11.27 10.19
C SER A 180 1.57 11.64 9.63
N GLU A 181 1.38 12.88 9.14
CA GLU A 181 0.18 13.34 8.42
C GLU A 181 -0.24 12.35 7.32
N PHE A 182 0.73 11.87 6.54
CA PHE A 182 0.48 10.95 5.43
C PHE A 182 -0.10 9.61 5.88
N LYS A 183 0.17 9.15 7.10
CA LYS A 183 -0.44 7.91 7.62
C LYS A 183 -1.94 8.07 7.83
N LEU A 184 -2.38 9.20 8.39
CA LEU A 184 -3.80 9.43 8.64
C LEU A 184 -4.54 9.72 7.34
N LEU A 185 -3.94 10.51 6.43
CA LEU A 185 -4.48 10.74 5.09
C LEU A 185 -4.64 9.43 4.31
N GLU A 186 -3.64 8.56 4.36
CA GLU A 186 -3.72 7.23 3.75
C GLU A 186 -4.79 6.36 4.41
N ALA A 187 -4.89 6.36 5.74
CA ALA A 187 -5.91 5.57 6.44
C ALA A 187 -7.33 6.03 6.09
N ILE A 188 -7.56 7.35 5.97
CA ILE A 188 -8.84 7.92 5.55
C ILE A 188 -9.23 7.41 4.16
N ASP A 189 -8.29 7.44 3.21
CA ASP A 189 -8.50 6.96 1.83
C ASP A 189 -8.68 5.43 1.78
N CYS A 190 -7.71 4.67 2.28
CA CYS A 190 -7.71 3.19 2.23
C CYS A 190 -8.88 2.55 2.97
N PHE A 191 -9.33 3.13 4.08
CA PHE A 191 -10.47 2.61 4.85
C PHE A 191 -11.80 3.25 4.44
N ASN A 192 -11.81 4.13 3.44
CA ASN A 192 -12.99 4.83 2.93
C ASN A 192 -13.77 5.53 4.05
N ILE A 193 -13.07 6.32 4.86
CA ILE A 193 -13.65 7.04 5.99
C ILE A 193 -14.41 8.26 5.47
N ASN A 194 -15.72 8.32 5.75
CA ASN A 194 -16.51 9.50 5.46
C ASN A 194 -16.26 10.57 6.53
N THR A 195 -15.32 11.47 6.25
CA THR A 195 -14.92 12.57 7.15
C THR A 195 -16.02 13.62 7.35
N GLU A 196 -16.97 13.76 6.43
CA GLU A 196 -18.10 14.69 6.56
C GLU A 196 -19.06 14.31 7.71
N LYS A 197 -19.06 13.03 8.10
CA LYS A 197 -19.85 12.53 9.23
C LYS A 197 -19.15 12.67 10.60
N ILE A 198 -17.91 13.13 10.61
CA ILE A 198 -17.09 13.24 11.82
C ILE A 198 -17.04 14.71 12.22
N LYS A 199 -17.67 15.06 13.33
CA LYS A 199 -17.73 16.44 13.82
C LYS A 199 -16.66 16.71 14.87
N ILE A 200 -16.48 15.78 15.80
CA ILE A 200 -15.56 15.93 16.93
C ILE A 200 -14.61 14.73 17.02
N ALA A 201 -13.32 15.01 17.13
CA ALA A 201 -12.26 14.02 17.18
C ALA A 201 -11.37 14.20 18.42
N LEU A 202 -10.84 13.09 18.93
CA LEU A 202 -9.84 13.05 19.98
C LEU A 202 -8.51 12.56 19.40
N ASP A 203 -7.45 13.37 19.50
CA ASP A 203 -6.07 12.96 19.17
C ASP A 203 -5.29 12.66 20.45
N ILE A 204 -4.82 11.42 20.59
CA ILE A 204 -4.12 10.96 21.78
C ILE A 204 -2.63 10.86 21.52
N ASN A 205 -1.85 11.55 22.36
CA ASN A 205 -0.40 11.72 22.26
C ASN A 205 0.00 12.33 20.90
N PHE A 206 -0.48 13.56 20.68
CA PHE A 206 -0.38 14.27 19.40
C PHE A 206 1.08 14.50 18.94
N GLY A 207 2.07 14.44 19.83
CA GLY A 207 3.49 14.56 19.49
C GLY A 207 3.80 15.90 18.81
N GLN A 208 4.14 15.90 17.51
CA GLN A 208 4.33 17.13 16.73
C GLN A 208 3.02 17.74 16.21
N GLY A 209 1.89 17.04 16.30
CA GLY A 209 0.58 17.54 15.90
C GLY A 209 0.17 17.25 14.46
N GLY A 210 0.86 16.34 13.76
CA GLY A 210 0.53 15.98 12.37
C GLY A 210 -0.90 15.45 12.21
N TRP A 211 -1.33 14.51 13.06
CA TRP A 211 -2.69 13.96 12.98
C TRP A 211 -3.73 15.02 13.37
N THR A 212 -3.50 15.76 14.45
CA THR A 212 -4.29 16.95 14.82
C THR A 212 -4.47 17.91 13.66
N LYS A 213 -3.41 18.28 12.92
CA LYS A 213 -3.50 19.16 11.75
C LYS A 213 -4.41 18.58 10.67
N VAL A 214 -4.24 17.29 10.34
CA VAL A 214 -5.09 16.61 9.35
C VAL A 214 -6.56 16.68 9.77
N LEU A 215 -6.88 16.37 11.03
CA LEU A 215 -8.25 16.44 11.55
C LEU A 215 -8.85 17.86 11.44
N LEU A 216 -8.09 18.88 11.84
CA LEU A 216 -8.48 20.29 11.72
C LEU A 216 -8.68 20.70 10.26
N SER A 217 -7.87 20.18 9.33
CA SER A 217 -7.99 20.48 7.88
C SER A 217 -9.29 19.95 7.27
N TYR A 218 -9.86 18.88 7.84
CA TYR A 218 -11.19 18.36 7.50
C TYR A 218 -12.33 19.11 8.23
N GLY A 219 -12.03 20.16 9.00
CA GLY A 219 -13.02 21.01 9.66
C GLY A 219 -13.56 20.48 11.00
N MET A 220 -12.96 19.42 11.53
CA MET A 220 -13.38 18.80 12.80
C MET A 220 -13.09 19.73 13.99
N LEU A 221 -13.88 19.60 15.05
CA LEU A 221 -13.48 20.02 16.40
C LEU A 221 -12.52 18.97 16.95
N VAL A 222 -11.39 19.39 17.49
CA VAL A 222 -10.34 18.47 17.93
C VAL A 222 -10.00 18.73 19.38
N ASP A 223 -10.14 17.70 20.19
CA ASP A 223 -9.58 17.63 21.53
C ASP A 223 -8.26 16.86 21.44
N SER A 224 -7.18 17.36 22.04
CA SER A 224 -5.88 16.68 22.06
C SER A 224 -5.42 16.41 23.49
N ILE A 225 -4.90 15.21 23.75
CA ILE A 225 -4.32 14.83 25.05
C ILE A 225 -2.84 14.54 24.85
N ASP A 226 -1.97 15.35 25.46
CA ASP A 226 -0.54 15.06 25.60
C ASP A 226 0.01 15.93 26.73
N SER A 227 1.03 15.44 27.42
CA SER A 227 1.79 16.22 28.40
C SER A 227 2.76 17.22 27.75
N ALA A 228 3.10 17.04 26.48
CA ALA A 228 3.99 17.92 25.74
C ALA A 228 3.29 19.25 25.35
N GLU A 229 4.09 20.30 25.19
CA GLU A 229 3.62 21.58 24.66
C GLU A 229 3.22 21.46 23.19
N LEU A 230 2.17 22.19 22.81
CA LEU A 230 1.60 22.16 21.47
C LEU A 230 2.25 23.21 20.56
N ASP A 231 2.33 22.91 19.26
CA ASP A 231 2.88 23.86 18.28
C ASP A 231 2.09 25.18 18.30
N LYS A 232 2.80 26.31 18.35
CA LYS A 232 2.20 27.64 18.53
C LYS A 232 1.18 27.98 17.44
N GLU A 233 1.36 27.48 16.21
CA GLU A 233 0.40 27.73 15.13
C GLU A 233 -0.88 26.90 15.29
N LEU A 234 -0.76 25.69 15.82
CA LEU A 234 -1.94 24.85 16.10
C LEU A 234 -2.77 25.40 17.26
N VAL A 235 -2.13 25.94 18.32
CA VAL A 235 -2.83 26.54 19.48
C VAL A 235 -3.74 27.71 19.07
N LYS A 236 -3.40 28.45 18.00
CA LYS A 236 -4.23 29.56 17.51
C LYS A 236 -5.54 29.09 16.87
N ASN A 237 -5.67 27.80 16.56
CA ASN A 237 -6.88 27.28 15.93
C ASN A 237 -8.00 27.15 16.97
N ASN A 238 -9.08 27.92 16.79
CA ASN A 238 -10.23 27.94 17.70
C ASN A 238 -11.04 26.63 17.74
N ARG A 239 -10.75 25.68 16.85
CA ARG A 239 -11.34 24.33 16.85
C ARG A 239 -10.49 23.32 17.61
N LEU A 240 -9.35 23.71 18.15
CA LEU A 240 -8.46 22.86 18.93
C LEU A 240 -8.58 23.16 20.42
N LYS A 241 -8.81 22.13 21.23
CA LYS A 241 -8.68 22.18 22.69
C LYS A 241 -7.61 21.22 23.16
N HIS A 242 -6.58 21.74 23.81
CA HIS A 242 -5.48 20.94 24.34
C HIS A 242 -5.66 20.66 25.83
N TYR A 243 -5.62 19.38 26.20
CA TYR A 243 -5.51 18.91 27.57
C TYR A 243 -4.05 18.55 27.85
N SER A 244 -3.33 19.48 28.49
CA SER A 244 -1.93 19.29 28.91
C SER A 244 -1.83 18.33 30.10
N MET A 245 -2.06 17.04 29.87
CA MET A 245 -2.06 15.98 30.89
C MET A 245 -1.87 14.60 30.26
N SER A 246 -1.62 13.60 31.10
CA SER A 246 -1.60 12.19 30.68
C SER A 246 -3.02 11.65 30.42
N ILE A 247 -3.10 10.58 29.63
CA ILE A 247 -4.35 9.84 29.36
C ILE A 247 -5.00 9.37 30.66
N GLY A 248 -4.23 8.84 31.60
CA GLY A 248 -4.75 8.39 32.90
C GLY A 248 -5.40 9.53 33.70
N GLN A 249 -4.79 10.72 33.70
CA GLN A 249 -5.38 11.91 34.33
C GLN A 249 -6.66 12.35 33.62
N PHE A 250 -6.68 12.32 32.29
CA PHE A 250 -7.87 12.64 31.50
C PHE A 250 -9.03 11.68 31.82
N VAL A 251 -8.75 10.37 31.87
CA VAL A 251 -9.74 9.33 32.21
C VAL A 251 -10.27 9.50 33.63
N LYS A 252 -9.39 9.83 34.60
CA LYS A 252 -9.75 10.06 36.00
C LYS A 252 -10.66 11.27 36.21
N LYS A 253 -10.53 12.31 35.39
CA LYS A 253 -11.38 13.50 35.44
C LYS A 253 -12.80 13.28 34.91
N ASP A 254 -13.04 12.17 34.22
CA ASP A 254 -14.37 11.71 33.77
C ASP A 254 -15.19 12.79 33.04
N TYR A 255 -14.61 13.35 31.97
CA TYR A 255 -15.28 14.39 31.18
C TYR A 255 -16.54 13.85 30.51
N ASN A 256 -17.64 14.60 30.58
CA ASN A 256 -18.87 14.27 29.86
C ASN A 256 -18.77 14.69 28.38
N VAL A 257 -18.01 13.94 27.59
CA VAL A 257 -17.77 14.18 26.16
C VAL A 257 -17.86 12.87 25.38
N SER A 258 -18.24 12.97 24.11
CA SER A 258 -18.29 11.83 23.18
C SER A 258 -17.68 12.19 21.84
N TYR A 259 -16.88 11.28 21.27
CA TYR A 259 -16.12 11.49 20.05
C TYR A 259 -16.63 10.64 18.89
N ASP A 260 -16.69 11.23 17.70
CA ASP A 260 -16.99 10.52 16.44
C ASP A 260 -15.75 9.77 15.94
N LEU A 261 -14.56 10.28 16.26
CA LEU A 261 -13.28 9.72 15.88
C LEU A 261 -12.28 9.82 17.03
N ILE A 262 -11.60 8.73 17.36
CA ILE A 262 -10.43 8.76 18.25
C ILE A 262 -9.22 8.29 17.44
N VAL A 263 -8.12 9.03 17.51
CA VAL A 263 -6.89 8.70 16.80
C VAL A 263 -5.68 8.54 17.73
N ASN A 264 -4.76 7.65 17.35
CA ASN A 264 -3.53 7.38 18.10
C ASN A 264 -2.37 6.89 17.18
N ASP A 265 -1.28 7.66 17.07
CA ASP A 265 0.00 7.24 16.43
C ASP A 265 1.18 7.22 17.42
N MET A 266 0.97 6.67 18.62
CA MET A 266 2.00 6.63 19.65
C MET A 266 3.26 5.85 19.22
N LYS A 267 4.42 6.38 19.62
CA LYS A 267 5.71 5.68 19.56
C LYS A 267 5.93 4.88 20.84
N MET A 268 5.14 3.82 21.01
CA MET A 268 5.24 2.95 22.18
C MET A 268 5.01 1.47 21.84
N ASP A 269 5.15 0.61 22.84
CA ASP A 269 4.80 -0.81 22.73
C ASP A 269 3.32 -1.01 22.34
N SER A 270 3.05 -1.98 21.45
CA SER A 270 1.71 -2.19 20.91
C SER A 270 0.69 -2.62 21.95
N VAL A 271 1.07 -3.43 22.94
CA VAL A 271 0.13 -3.86 23.99
C VAL A 271 -0.21 -2.68 24.88
N LYS A 272 0.80 -1.91 25.32
CA LYS A 272 0.55 -0.68 26.09
C LYS A 272 -0.29 0.35 25.34
N SER A 273 -0.07 0.49 24.03
CA SER A 273 -0.91 1.34 23.16
C SER A 273 -2.36 0.86 23.16
N SER A 274 -2.60 -0.46 23.05
CA SER A 274 -3.94 -1.03 23.15
C SER A 274 -4.59 -0.77 24.52
N GLU A 275 -3.86 -0.88 25.64
CA GLU A 275 -4.39 -0.56 26.97
C GLU A 275 -4.83 0.89 27.10
N HIS A 276 -4.04 1.84 26.58
CA HIS A 276 -4.44 3.25 26.52
C HIS A 276 -5.73 3.43 25.71
N MET A 277 -5.81 2.78 24.54
CA MET A 277 -7.00 2.85 23.70
C MET A 277 -8.23 2.25 24.36
N LYS A 278 -8.09 1.19 25.17
CA LYS A 278 -9.21 0.67 25.97
C LYS A 278 -9.72 1.69 26.98
N SER A 279 -8.81 2.38 27.68
CA SER A 279 -9.17 3.34 28.74
C SER A 279 -10.03 4.52 28.25
N VAL A 280 -9.89 4.89 26.97
CA VAL A 280 -10.65 5.98 26.35
C VAL A 280 -11.89 5.50 25.59
N GLY A 281 -12.14 4.18 25.52
CA GLY A 281 -13.24 3.64 24.72
C GLY A 281 -14.63 4.06 25.18
N LYS A 282 -14.78 4.43 26.45
CA LYS A 282 -16.02 5.01 26.98
C LYS A 282 -16.38 6.35 26.33
N TYR A 283 -15.39 7.09 25.83
CA TYR A 283 -15.61 8.38 25.17
C TYR A 283 -15.94 8.23 23.68
N LEU A 284 -15.88 7.02 23.11
CA LEU A 284 -16.29 6.81 21.72
C LEU A 284 -17.81 6.74 21.61
N SER A 285 -18.38 7.54 20.71
CA SER A 285 -19.79 7.46 20.35
C SER A 285 -20.13 6.10 19.75
N ASP A 286 -21.41 5.71 19.78
CA ASP A 286 -21.82 4.36 19.36
C ASP A 286 -21.58 4.07 17.87
N ASN A 287 -21.59 5.11 17.03
CA ASN A 287 -21.24 5.01 15.60
C ASN A 287 -19.80 5.45 15.31
N GLY A 288 -19.06 5.86 16.34
CA GLY A 288 -17.72 6.36 16.26
C GLY A 288 -16.72 5.31 15.78
N ILE A 289 -15.58 5.80 15.31
CA ILE A 289 -14.48 4.96 14.84
C ILE A 289 -13.18 5.31 15.56
N VAL A 290 -12.27 4.35 15.61
CA VAL A 290 -10.92 4.56 16.09
C VAL A 290 -9.94 4.30 14.96
N ILE A 291 -8.95 5.18 14.80
CA ILE A 291 -7.79 4.93 13.92
C ILE A 291 -6.55 4.90 14.78
N MET A 292 -5.84 3.77 14.79
CA MET A 292 -4.60 3.66 15.58
C MET A 292 -3.49 2.93 14.83
N THR A 293 -2.25 3.23 15.17
CA THR A 293 -1.10 2.44 14.72
C THR A 293 -0.59 1.51 15.83
N LEU A 294 -0.16 0.31 15.44
CA LEU A 294 0.54 -0.63 16.30
C LEU A 294 1.98 -0.78 15.82
N LYS A 295 2.95 -0.47 16.68
CA LYS A 295 4.38 -0.59 16.39
C LYS A 295 4.84 -2.05 16.53
N LEU A 296 5.40 -2.60 15.47
CA LEU A 296 5.72 -4.02 15.38
C LEU A 296 7.24 -4.21 15.24
N PRO A 297 7.96 -4.47 16.34
CA PRO A 297 9.41 -4.62 16.32
C PRO A 297 9.84 -5.80 15.44
N LYS A 298 10.99 -5.65 14.78
CA LYS A 298 11.59 -6.69 13.95
C LYS A 298 11.87 -7.93 14.81
N GLY A 299 11.47 -9.12 14.34
CA GLY A 299 11.69 -10.41 15.00
C GLY A 299 10.46 -10.98 15.75
N ASN A 300 9.64 -10.14 16.39
CA ASN A 300 8.48 -10.59 17.18
C ASN A 300 7.12 -10.16 16.61
N PHE A 301 7.12 -9.72 15.35
CA PHE A 301 5.98 -9.12 14.65
C PHE A 301 4.64 -9.84 14.93
N SER A 302 4.55 -11.14 14.63
CA SER A 302 3.27 -11.87 14.73
C SER A 302 2.79 -12.01 16.16
N LYS A 303 3.70 -12.24 17.12
CA LYS A 303 3.36 -12.34 18.54
C LYS A 303 2.85 -10.98 19.05
N THR A 304 3.62 -9.91 18.84
CA THR A 304 3.25 -8.56 19.26
C THR A 304 1.92 -8.11 18.66
N LEU A 305 1.69 -8.41 17.38
CA LEU A 305 0.42 -8.09 16.73
C LEU A 305 -0.74 -8.87 17.36
N ASN A 306 -0.58 -10.17 17.58
CA ASN A 306 -1.62 -11.01 18.18
C ASN A 306 -1.94 -10.58 19.62
N ASP A 307 -0.93 -10.29 20.44
CA ASP A 307 -1.11 -9.84 21.82
C ASP A 307 -1.85 -8.50 21.88
N ALA A 308 -1.47 -7.55 21.00
CA ALA A 308 -2.13 -6.26 20.90
C ALA A 308 -3.58 -6.35 20.37
N ILE A 309 -3.83 -7.24 19.40
CA ILE A 309 -5.17 -7.56 18.90
C ILE A 309 -6.03 -8.20 20.00
N LYS A 310 -5.45 -9.10 20.82
CA LYS A 310 -6.18 -9.72 21.93
C LYS A 310 -6.62 -8.67 22.94
N SER A 311 -5.72 -7.77 23.33
CA SER A 311 -6.05 -6.66 24.22
C SER A 311 -7.13 -5.75 23.62
N ILE A 312 -6.98 -5.27 22.38
CA ILE A 312 -7.92 -4.29 21.80
C ILE A 312 -9.34 -4.86 21.63
N LYS A 313 -9.45 -6.19 21.43
CA LYS A 313 -10.73 -6.90 21.24
C LYS A 313 -11.60 -6.99 22.48
N GLU A 314 -11.13 -6.58 23.65
CA GLU A 314 -11.94 -6.50 24.85
C GLU A 314 -12.97 -5.36 24.79
N VAL A 315 -12.66 -4.28 24.06
CA VAL A 315 -13.50 -3.06 23.98
C VAL A 315 -13.96 -2.77 22.56
N TYR A 316 -13.19 -3.22 21.56
CA TYR A 316 -13.42 -2.87 20.16
C TYR A 316 -13.53 -4.08 19.24
N THR A 317 -14.30 -3.92 18.16
CA THR A 317 -14.23 -4.78 16.97
C THR A 317 -13.24 -4.18 15.98
N ILE A 318 -12.42 -5.04 15.35
CA ILE A 318 -11.48 -4.62 14.31
C ILE A 318 -12.23 -4.62 12.98
N SER A 319 -12.48 -3.43 12.43
CA SER A 319 -13.12 -3.27 11.11
C SER A 319 -12.11 -3.43 9.97
N ARG A 320 -10.91 -2.88 10.13
CA ARG A 320 -9.80 -3.01 9.17
C ARG A 320 -8.47 -3.10 9.90
N ILE A 321 -7.52 -3.79 9.27
CA ILE A 321 -6.11 -3.79 9.64
C ILE A 321 -5.29 -3.82 8.35
N LYS A 322 -4.30 -2.93 8.23
CA LYS A 322 -3.48 -2.83 7.02
C LYS A 322 -2.09 -2.32 7.33
N GLN A 323 -1.08 -2.87 6.65
CA GLN A 323 0.22 -2.25 6.54
C GLN A 323 0.20 -1.23 5.39
N LEU A 324 -0.17 0.01 5.73
CA LEU A 324 -0.24 1.13 4.79
C LEU A 324 1.14 1.44 4.20
N PHE A 325 1.22 2.11 3.04
CA PHE A 325 2.46 2.52 2.38
C PHE A 325 3.32 3.43 3.26
N ASN A 326 2.70 4.38 3.97
CA ASN A 326 3.38 5.28 4.89
C ASN A 326 3.68 4.65 6.26
N ASN A 327 3.30 3.37 6.47
CA ASN A 327 3.77 2.59 7.61
C ASN A 327 5.18 2.06 7.34
N ARG A 328 5.98 1.95 8.42
CA ARG A 328 7.25 1.19 8.39
C ARG A 328 7.07 -0.14 9.10
N SER A 329 7.66 -0.27 10.28
CA SER A 329 7.49 -1.46 11.14
C SER A 329 6.24 -1.28 12.02
N GLU A 330 5.10 -1.07 11.38
CA GLU A 330 3.82 -0.83 12.04
C GLU A 330 2.65 -1.25 11.12
N VAL A 331 1.46 -1.40 11.69
CA VAL A 331 0.19 -1.54 10.96
C VAL A 331 -0.80 -0.51 11.49
N THR A 332 -1.77 -0.14 10.65
CA THR A 332 -2.84 0.79 11.00
C THR A 332 -4.16 0.03 11.09
N LEU A 333 -4.93 0.29 12.15
CA LEU A 333 -6.20 -0.35 12.43
C LEU A 333 -7.33 0.69 12.34
N MET A 334 -8.48 0.23 11.86
CA MET A 334 -9.77 0.88 12.04
C MET A 334 -10.61 0.03 12.97
N LEU A 335 -11.08 0.61 14.07
CA LEU A 335 -11.87 -0.08 15.09
C LEU A 335 -13.24 0.57 15.26
N ARG A 336 -14.16 -0.19 15.84
CA ARG A 336 -15.48 0.28 16.29
C ARG A 336 -15.75 -0.27 17.68
N LYS A 337 -16.57 0.41 18.46
CA LYS A 337 -17.05 -0.10 19.75
C LYS A 337 -17.69 -1.48 19.58
N ILE A 338 -17.48 -2.40 20.52
CA ILE A 338 -18.28 -3.62 20.57
C ILE A 338 -19.71 -3.19 20.85
N LYS A 339 -20.64 -3.59 19.97
CA LYS A 339 -22.06 -3.48 20.26
C LYS A 339 -22.35 -4.53 21.32
N GLY A 340 -22.80 -4.12 22.51
CA GLY A 340 -23.21 -5.06 23.54
C GLY A 340 -24.37 -5.90 23.03
N ASN A 341 -24.12 -7.17 22.71
CA ASN A 341 -25.19 -8.15 22.63
C ASN A 341 -25.51 -8.56 24.06
N LYS A 342 -26.73 -8.26 24.53
CA LYS A 342 -27.42 -9.25 25.37
C LYS A 342 -27.48 -10.53 24.51
N GLU A 343 -26.81 -11.58 24.99
CA GLU A 343 -26.79 -12.94 24.42
C GLU A 343 -26.30 -13.08 22.97
N SER A 344 -25.00 -13.35 22.83
CA SER A 344 -24.49 -14.42 21.96
C SER A 344 -22.96 -14.43 22.01
N ASP A 345 -22.42 -15.00 23.09
CA ASP A 345 -21.05 -15.47 23.12
C ASP A 345 -20.88 -16.66 22.16
N ASN A 346 -19.65 -16.82 21.68
CA ASN A 346 -19.13 -17.84 20.75
C ASN A 346 -19.19 -17.53 19.26
N ILE A 347 -18.35 -16.58 18.83
CA ILE A 347 -17.67 -16.68 17.53
C ILE A 347 -16.17 -16.81 17.79
N GLU A 348 -15.72 -18.06 17.90
CA GLU A 348 -14.32 -18.42 17.70
C GLU A 348 -13.81 -17.77 16.40
N MET A 349 -12.61 -17.19 16.47
CA MET A 349 -11.84 -16.84 15.29
C MET A 349 -11.67 -18.10 14.43
N LYS A 350 -12.48 -18.24 13.38
CA LYS A 350 -12.19 -19.17 12.29
C LYS A 350 -10.92 -18.68 11.61
N THR A 351 -9.79 -19.24 12.02
CA THR A 351 -8.67 -19.50 11.12
C THR A 351 -9.26 -20.19 9.90
N VAL A 352 -9.29 -19.49 8.77
CA VAL A 352 -9.82 -20.02 7.51
C VAL A 352 -8.92 -21.17 7.08
N LYS A 353 -9.29 -22.39 7.47
CA LYS A 353 -8.96 -23.59 6.69
C LYS A 353 -9.98 -23.64 5.56
N SER A 354 -9.55 -23.25 4.37
CA SER A 354 -10.32 -23.40 3.14
C SER A 354 -10.66 -24.88 2.93
N LYS A 355 -11.92 -25.28 3.16
CA LYS A 355 -12.47 -26.50 2.56
C LYS A 355 -12.92 -26.17 1.14
N PRO A 356 -12.58 -26.99 0.12
CA PRO A 356 -13.04 -26.76 -1.24
C PRO A 356 -14.55 -27.04 -1.33
N LEU A 357 -15.31 -26.06 -1.79
CA LEU A 357 -16.70 -26.21 -2.20
C LEU A 357 -16.73 -26.76 -3.62
N VAL A 358 -16.77 -28.08 -3.77
CA VAL A 358 -17.22 -28.70 -5.01
C VAL A 358 -18.74 -28.81 -4.91
N ARG A 359 -19.47 -27.95 -5.62
CA ARG A 359 -20.89 -28.22 -5.92
C ARG A 359 -20.92 -29.23 -7.06
N LYS A 360 -21.25 -30.48 -6.75
CA LYS A 360 -21.74 -31.44 -7.75
C LYS A 360 -23.03 -30.88 -8.33
N VAL A 361 -23.03 -30.67 -9.64
CA VAL A 361 -24.26 -30.63 -10.44
C VAL A 361 -24.62 -32.09 -10.68
N GLU A 362 -25.72 -32.56 -10.12
CA GLU A 362 -26.33 -33.83 -10.52
C GLU A 362 -27.79 -33.58 -10.88
N GLU A 363 -28.11 -33.99 -12.10
CA GLU A 363 -29.38 -33.89 -12.78
C GLU A 363 -30.44 -34.73 -12.08
N ARG A 364 -31.69 -34.26 -12.16
CA ARG A 364 -32.86 -35.02 -11.73
C ARG A 364 -33.08 -36.18 -12.71
N GLY A 365 -32.85 -37.40 -12.24
CA GLY A 365 -33.25 -38.65 -12.89
C GLY A 365 -33.93 -39.56 -11.88
N ASN A 366 -35.14 -39.96 -12.21
CA ASN A 366 -36.13 -40.70 -11.41
C ASN A 366 -35.78 -42.18 -11.26
N THR A 367 -36.55 -42.90 -10.41
CA THR A 367 -36.53 -44.35 -10.09
C THR A 367 -35.46 -44.75 -9.05
N GLY A 368 -35.69 -45.57 -8.03
CA GLY A 368 -36.83 -46.39 -7.62
C GLY A 368 -36.23 -47.51 -6.75
N ASN A 369 -36.73 -47.64 -5.51
CA ASN A 369 -36.73 -48.80 -4.60
C ASN A 369 -35.55 -49.79 -4.45
N GLU A 370 -35.49 -50.32 -3.21
CA GLU A 370 -34.91 -51.60 -2.74
C GLU A 370 -33.56 -51.60 -1.97
N SER A 371 -33.75 -51.58 -0.64
CA SER A 371 -33.21 -52.44 0.42
C SER A 371 -32.12 -53.49 0.16
N GLU A 372 -31.21 -53.56 1.16
CA GLU A 372 -30.54 -54.76 1.72
C GLU A 372 -29.59 -55.56 0.81
N SER A 373 -28.55 -56.25 1.25
CA SER A 373 -27.73 -56.29 2.46
C SER A 373 -26.49 -57.15 2.10
N ARG A 374 -25.37 -56.94 2.83
CA ARG A 374 -24.27 -57.90 3.08
C ARG A 374 -23.59 -58.59 1.88
N PHE A 375 -22.30 -58.34 1.69
CA PHE A 375 -21.29 -59.42 1.68
C PHE A 375 -19.90 -58.88 2.02
N SER A 376 -19.22 -59.61 2.90
CA SER A 376 -17.86 -59.45 3.39
C SER A 376 -16.83 -59.94 2.38
N GLU A 377 -15.64 -59.32 2.28
CA GLU A 377 -14.38 -60.09 2.20
C GLU A 377 -13.08 -59.28 2.42
N GLN A 378 -12.34 -59.76 3.41
CA GLN A 378 -10.91 -60.04 3.49
C GLN A 378 -9.82 -58.97 3.20
N LYS A 379 -9.05 -58.77 4.28
CA LYS A 379 -7.72 -58.15 4.40
C LYS A 379 -6.67 -58.87 3.55
N ARG A 380 -5.78 -58.08 2.92
CA ARG A 380 -4.38 -58.45 2.69
C ARG A 380 -3.46 -57.31 3.09
N THR A 381 -2.61 -57.59 4.08
CA THR A 381 -1.46 -56.79 4.51
C THR A 381 -0.19 -57.36 3.90
N ALA A 382 0.66 -56.52 3.32
CA ALA A 382 2.07 -56.82 3.11
C ALA A 382 2.90 -55.55 3.34
N LYS A 383 3.81 -55.64 4.31
CA LYS A 383 4.82 -54.64 4.69
C LYS A 383 6.16 -55.38 4.75
N ARG A 384 7.19 -54.84 4.12
CA ARG A 384 8.62 -55.03 4.41
C ARG A 384 9.35 -53.84 3.76
N GLU A 385 9.98 -52.94 4.51
CA GLU A 385 11.36 -53.00 5.04
C GLU A 385 12.41 -53.02 3.90
N SER A 386 13.50 -52.23 3.88
CA SER A 386 14.23 -51.51 4.92
C SER A 386 15.43 -50.71 4.32
N ARG A 387 16.10 -49.91 5.18
CA ARG A 387 17.54 -49.51 5.17
C ARG A 387 18.01 -48.51 4.09
N ARG A 388 19.07 -47.69 4.28
CA ARG A 388 19.80 -47.02 5.38
C ARG A 388 20.97 -46.27 4.68
N VAL A 389 21.50 -45.21 5.31
CA VAL A 389 22.94 -44.81 5.32
C VAL A 389 23.50 -43.81 4.26
N SER A 390 23.83 -42.62 4.79
CA SER A 390 25.04 -41.77 4.67
C SER A 390 25.63 -41.30 3.33
N GLY A 391 26.20 -40.09 3.35
CA GLY A 391 27.38 -39.78 2.54
C GLY A 391 27.62 -38.31 2.22
N THR A 392 28.52 -37.68 2.96
CA THR A 392 29.19 -36.39 2.73
C THR A 392 29.98 -36.32 1.41
N GLY A 393 30.13 -35.15 0.78
CA GLY A 393 31.16 -34.96 -0.26
C GLY A 393 31.17 -33.62 -0.99
N LYS A 394 32.30 -32.90 -0.89
CA LYS A 394 32.67 -31.57 -1.40
C LYS A 394 32.78 -31.43 -2.93
N LYS A 395 32.68 -30.16 -3.39
CA LYS A 395 33.49 -29.42 -4.41
C LYS A 395 33.72 -30.10 -5.78
N LEU A 396 33.65 -29.45 -6.95
CA LEU A 396 34.52 -28.34 -7.39
C LEU A 396 34.02 -27.79 -8.74
N ALA A 397 34.42 -26.55 -9.04
CA ALA A 397 34.22 -25.84 -10.29
C ALA A 397 35.10 -26.36 -11.44
N THR A 398 34.61 -26.21 -12.68
CA THR A 398 35.43 -26.12 -13.90
C THR A 398 34.77 -25.17 -14.92
N ARG A 399 35.43 -24.03 -15.19
CA ARG A 399 35.50 -23.42 -16.54
C ARG A 399 36.84 -23.87 -17.14
N PRO A 400 36.94 -24.02 -18.47
CA PRO A 400 37.71 -23.04 -19.26
C PRO A 400 37.02 -22.76 -20.63
N VAL A 401 37.43 -21.89 -21.57
CA VAL A 401 38.24 -20.67 -21.73
C VAL A 401 38.26 -20.41 -23.26
N SER A 402 38.01 -19.14 -23.67
CA SER A 402 38.47 -18.48 -24.92
C SER A 402 37.93 -18.97 -26.30
N LYS A 403 37.90 -18.21 -27.41
CA LYS A 403 38.81 -17.13 -27.88
C LYS A 403 38.21 -16.37 -29.11
N GLU A 404 38.62 -15.09 -29.27
CA GLU A 404 38.83 -14.26 -30.50
C GLU A 404 37.70 -14.02 -31.53
N VAL A 405 37.21 -12.78 -31.75
CA VAL A 405 37.77 -11.58 -32.44
C VAL A 405 37.78 -11.67 -33.97
N ARG A 406 37.00 -10.79 -34.64
CA ARG A 406 37.36 -10.10 -35.90
C ARG A 406 36.68 -8.72 -35.99
N LYS A 407 37.47 -7.72 -36.44
CA LYS A 407 37.13 -6.32 -36.78
C LYS A 407 36.99 -6.18 -38.31
N SER A 408 36.14 -5.25 -38.77
CA SER A 408 36.35 -4.30 -39.90
C SER A 408 35.05 -3.46 -40.07
N SER A 409 35.04 -2.15 -39.79
CA SER A 409 35.29 -0.99 -40.72
C SER A 409 34.21 -0.85 -41.82
N ASN A 410 33.65 0.30 -42.24
CA ASN A 410 33.77 1.74 -41.96
C ASN A 410 32.64 2.45 -42.78
N THR A 411 32.55 3.79 -42.68
CA THR A 411 31.77 4.77 -43.50
C THR A 411 30.30 4.98 -43.09
N GLY A 412 29.73 6.18 -42.87
CA GLY A 412 30.20 7.56 -42.99
C GLY A 412 29.47 8.31 -44.10
N PHE A 413 28.38 9.05 -43.80
CA PHE A 413 27.90 10.17 -44.64
C PHE A 413 27.13 11.23 -43.82
N LYS A 414 27.43 12.50 -44.13
CA LYS A 414 26.88 13.75 -43.57
C LYS A 414 25.69 14.26 -44.42
N GLY A 415 24.80 15.05 -43.81
CA GLY A 415 24.34 16.31 -44.43
C GLY A 415 22.88 16.78 -44.24
N LYS A 416 22.74 17.92 -43.53
CA LYS A 416 21.85 19.10 -43.78
C LYS A 416 20.32 18.96 -43.60
N THR A 417 19.70 19.59 -42.59
CA THR A 417 19.19 20.99 -42.45
C THR A 417 18.10 21.40 -43.45
N GLU A 418 16.89 21.72 -42.97
CA GLU A 418 16.24 23.05 -43.14
C GLU A 418 14.93 23.22 -42.36
N ASP A 419 14.72 24.46 -41.92
CA ASP A 419 13.60 25.05 -41.18
C ASP A 419 12.31 25.19 -42.01
N ARG A 420 11.14 25.35 -41.34
CA ARG A 420 10.22 26.49 -41.57
C ARG A 420 9.09 26.60 -40.53
N LYS A 421 8.83 27.85 -40.14
CA LYS A 421 7.82 28.40 -39.22
C LYS A 421 6.46 28.62 -39.91
N SER A 422 5.37 28.68 -39.11
CA SER A 422 4.29 29.72 -39.06
C SER A 422 3.08 29.12 -38.32
N VAL A 423 2.65 29.61 -37.14
CA VAL A 423 1.87 30.84 -36.82
C VAL A 423 0.47 30.85 -37.45
N ASN A 424 -0.57 30.75 -36.62
CA ASN A 424 -1.68 31.72 -36.58
C ASN A 424 -2.58 31.52 -35.35
N ASP A 425 -2.70 32.61 -34.60
CA ASP A 425 -3.69 32.92 -33.58
C ASP A 425 -5.05 33.24 -34.21
N ILE A 426 -6.17 32.89 -33.56
CA ILE A 426 -7.42 33.68 -33.60
C ILE A 426 -8.11 33.59 -32.23
N GLU A 427 -8.23 34.74 -31.57
CA GLU A 427 -9.14 35.05 -30.46
C GLU A 427 -10.59 35.19 -30.96
N ASN A 428 -11.60 34.80 -30.15
CA ASN A 428 -12.66 35.74 -29.73
C ASN A 428 -13.64 35.18 -28.69
N LYS A 429 -13.73 35.95 -27.59
CA LYS A 429 -14.90 36.46 -26.85
C LYS A 429 -16.03 35.55 -26.31
N LYS A 430 -15.97 35.46 -24.98
CA LYS A 430 -17.00 35.50 -23.91
C LYS A 430 -18.45 35.89 -24.25
N GLU A 431 -19.39 35.14 -23.66
CA GLU A 431 -20.51 35.52 -22.77
C GLU A 431 -21.17 34.18 -22.33
N GLY A 432 -21.66 33.87 -21.13
CA GLY A 432 -21.88 34.59 -19.88
C GLY A 432 -23.19 34.11 -19.25
N PHE A 433 -23.22 33.02 -18.46
CA PHE A 433 -24.32 32.75 -17.50
C PHE A 433 -23.83 32.07 -16.22
N LYS A 434 -24.07 32.76 -15.09
CA LYS A 434 -23.98 32.30 -13.69
C LYS A 434 -25.13 31.30 -13.42
N GLY A 435 -25.06 30.31 -12.52
CA GLY A 435 -24.02 29.89 -11.60
C GLY A 435 -24.51 28.71 -10.74
N LYS A 436 -23.58 27.97 -10.14
CA LYS A 436 -23.74 27.15 -8.91
C LYS A 436 -22.34 27.00 -8.31
N LYS A 437 -22.19 27.35 -7.03
CA LYS A 437 -20.92 27.49 -6.32
C LYS A 437 -20.38 26.12 -5.88
N GLU A 438 -19.28 25.69 -6.48
CA GLU A 438 -18.38 24.67 -5.93
C GLU A 438 -17.07 25.34 -5.44
N TYR A 439 -16.53 24.78 -4.36
CA TYR A 439 -15.35 25.26 -3.62
C TYR A 439 -14.11 25.43 -4.51
N LYS A 440 -13.62 26.67 -4.66
CA LYS A 440 -12.26 26.99 -5.13
C LYS A 440 -11.40 27.46 -3.96
N LYS A 441 -10.17 26.94 -3.86
CA LYS A 441 -9.04 27.51 -3.10
C LYS A 441 -7.73 27.33 -3.89
N PRO A 442 -6.71 28.16 -3.63
CA PRO A 442 -6.13 29.03 -4.66
C PRO A 442 -4.76 28.54 -5.16
N PHE A 443 -4.53 28.65 -6.47
CA PHE A 443 -3.19 28.83 -7.03
C PHE A 443 -3.20 30.14 -7.80
N GLY A 444 -2.33 31.06 -7.41
CA GLY A 444 -2.04 32.26 -8.17
C GLY A 444 -0.98 31.94 -9.22
N ASP A 445 -1.29 32.24 -10.47
CA ASP A 445 -0.34 32.28 -11.56
C ASP A 445 0.67 33.40 -11.32
N LYS A 446 1.97 33.07 -11.46
CA LYS A 446 2.98 34.03 -11.91
C LYS A 446 3.83 33.37 -12.99
N LYS A 447 3.80 33.97 -14.17
CA LYS A 447 4.74 33.70 -15.27
C LYS A 447 6.01 34.53 -15.11
N ASP A 448 7.10 33.83 -15.45
CA ASP A 448 8.37 34.23 -16.06
C ASP A 448 9.42 35.08 -15.32
N GLY A 449 10.62 34.49 -15.24
CA GLY A 449 11.89 35.23 -15.29
C GLY A 449 13.02 34.70 -14.39
N GLY A 450 13.94 33.90 -14.95
CA GLY A 450 15.36 34.02 -14.59
C GLY A 450 16.06 32.87 -13.84
N LYS A 451 16.92 32.18 -14.60
CA LYS A 451 18.25 31.64 -14.25
C LYS A 451 18.39 30.56 -13.16
N SER A 452 18.86 29.41 -13.67
CA SER A 452 19.53 28.30 -13.00
C SER A 452 20.55 28.69 -11.94
N PHE A 453 20.48 28.12 -10.74
CA PHE A 453 21.62 27.70 -9.92
C PHE A 453 21.15 26.65 -8.90
N GLY A 454 21.57 25.39 -9.04
CA GLY A 454 21.37 24.35 -8.03
C GLY A 454 22.46 24.43 -6.95
N PRO A 455 22.15 24.21 -5.65
CA PRO A 455 23.19 24.19 -4.64
C PRO A 455 23.91 22.84 -4.63
N LYS A 456 25.24 22.92 -4.76
CA LYS A 456 26.20 21.84 -4.56
C LYS A 456 26.05 21.26 -3.15
N ARG A 457 25.85 19.93 -3.05
CA ARG A 457 26.04 19.18 -1.80
C ARG A 457 27.50 19.31 -1.35
N LYS A 458 27.74 19.91 -0.18
CA LYS A 458 28.98 19.74 0.57
C LYS A 458 28.85 18.49 1.42
N GLU A 459 29.75 17.53 1.20
CA GLU A 459 30.01 16.41 2.08
C GLU A 459 30.59 16.95 3.39
N THR A 460 29.91 16.72 4.51
CA THR A 460 30.47 16.97 5.85
C THR A 460 31.08 15.67 6.37
N GLY A 461 32.41 15.68 6.46
CA GLY A 461 33.24 14.59 6.96
C GLY A 461 33.04 14.29 8.45
N ARG A 462 33.44 13.07 8.82
CA ARG A 462 33.56 12.54 10.19
C ARG A 462 34.44 13.44 11.08
N PRO A 463 34.10 13.65 12.37
CA PRO A 463 35.03 14.25 13.32
C PRO A 463 36.10 13.24 13.73
N SER A 464 37.37 13.67 13.64
CA SER A 464 38.54 13.01 14.19
C SER A 464 38.60 13.12 15.71
N SER A 465 38.76 11.99 16.41
CA SER A 465 39.14 11.94 17.82
C SER A 465 40.63 12.30 17.97
N LYS A 466 40.93 13.44 18.58
CA LYS A 466 42.25 13.73 19.17
C LYS A 466 42.07 14.01 20.65
N GLY A 467 42.74 13.19 21.46
CA GLY A 467 42.71 13.26 22.90
C GLY A 467 43.44 14.49 23.44
N THR A 468 42.89 15.03 24.51
CA THR A 468 43.53 16.00 25.40
C THR A 468 43.62 15.39 26.78
N LYS A 469 44.86 15.30 27.26
CA LYS A 469 45.30 14.80 28.57
C LYS A 469 44.61 15.57 29.71
N LYS A 470 44.13 14.85 30.73
CA LYS A 470 43.79 15.41 32.05
C LYS A 470 45.05 15.42 32.94
N PRO A 471 45.28 16.46 33.76
CA PRO A 471 46.35 16.44 34.75
C PRO A 471 45.90 15.69 36.02
N GLU A 472 46.85 14.98 36.62
CA GLU A 472 46.77 14.28 37.89
C GLU A 472 46.52 15.24 39.05
N TYR A 473 45.62 14.87 39.96
CA TYR A 473 45.53 15.47 41.31
C TYR A 473 45.86 14.39 42.34
N LYS A 474 47.01 14.57 43.01
CA LYS A 474 47.45 13.77 44.15
C LYS A 474 46.57 14.10 45.37
N GLY A 475 46.12 13.07 46.08
CA GLY A 475 45.28 13.20 47.26
C GLY A 475 46.02 13.70 48.51
N LYS A 476 45.22 14.08 49.50
CA LYS A 476 45.54 13.97 50.92
C LYS A 476 44.31 13.44 51.67
N ARG A 477 44.54 12.39 52.46
CA ARG A 477 43.67 11.87 53.51
C ARG A 477 43.54 12.90 54.63
N VAL A 478 42.34 13.05 55.19
CA VAL A 478 42.00 12.74 56.60
C VAL A 478 40.61 12.13 56.58
#